data_AF-A0AAP8N7A1-F1
#
_entry.id   AF-A0AAP8N7A1-F1
#
_cell.length_a   1.000
_cell.length_b   1.000
_cell.length_c   1.000
_cell.angle_alpha   90.00
_cell.angle_beta   90.00
_cell.angle_gamma   90.00
#
_symmetry.space_group_name_H-M   'P 1'
#
loop_
_entity.id
_entity.type
_entity.pdbx_description
1 polymer ?
#
loop_
_entity_poly.entity_id
_entity_poly.type
_entity_poly.pdbx_seq_one_letter_code
_entity_poly.pdbx_strand_id
1 'polypeptide(L)' 'FDPNEVLALTADENVKAALKKNTEEAVQRGVFGAPSMFVGNQLFFGQDRLDFVLEALPAQ' A
#
# COMPACT_ATOMS: atom_id res chain seq x y z
N PHE A 1 18.63 15.36 1.63
CA PHE A 1 17.42 15.46 0.81
C PHE A 1 17.59 16.69 -0.07
N ASP A 2 17.69 16.50 -1.38
CA ASP A 2 17.69 17.61 -2.35
C ASP A 2 16.26 17.75 -2.92
N PRO A 3 15.58 18.90 -2.72
CA PRO A 3 14.23 19.11 -3.23
C PRO A 3 14.12 18.96 -4.76
N ASN A 4 15.16 19.35 -5.51
CA ASN A 4 15.14 19.27 -6.97
C ASN A 4 15.28 17.83 -7.45
N GLU A 5 16.09 17.03 -6.76
CA GLU A 5 16.22 15.60 -7.02
C GLU A 5 14.87 14.89 -6.81
N VAL A 6 14.18 15.18 -5.70
CA VAL A 6 12.87 14.58 -5.43
C VAL A 6 11.80 15.04 -6.41
N LEU A 7 11.81 16.32 -6.81
CA LEU A 7 10.90 16.80 -7.85
C LEU A 7 11.14 16.07 -9.18
N ALA A 8 12.40 15.86 -9.57
CA ALA A 8 12.74 15.12 -10.78
C ALA A 8 12.23 13.66 -10.72
N LEU A 9 12.31 13.00 -9.57
CA LEU A 9 11.78 11.64 -9.38
C LEU A 9 10.27 11.54 -9.60
N THR A 10 9.49 12.59 -9.34
CA THR A 10 8.03 12.57 -9.63
C THR A 10 7.72 12.50 -11.12
N ALA A 11 8.66 12.95 -11.96
CA ALA A 11 8.56 12.91 -13.41
C ALA A 11 9.22 11.66 -14.03
N ASP A 12 10.04 10.92 -13.27
CA ASP A 12 10.75 9.72 -13.74
C ASP A 12 9.76 8.61 -14.14
N GLU A 13 9.98 8.03 -15.32
CA GLU A 13 9.06 7.03 -15.89
C GLU A 13 9.10 5.69 -15.14
N ASN A 14 10.24 5.30 -14.56
CA ASN A 14 10.32 4.08 -13.75
C ASN A 14 9.57 4.25 -12.42
N VAL A 15 9.65 5.43 -11.80
CA VAL A 15 8.88 5.75 -10.59
C VAL A 15 7.38 5.71 -10.87
N LYS A 16 6.92 6.32 -11.97
CA LYS A 16 5.51 6.27 -12.38
C LYS A 16 5.05 4.85 -12.72
N ALA A 17 5.88 4.07 -13.42
CA ALA A 17 5.56 2.69 -13.75
C ALA A 17 5.41 1.82 -12.49
N ALA A 18 6.32 1.98 -11.52
CA ALA A 18 6.23 1.30 -10.22
C ALA A 18 4.96 1.69 -9.46
N LEU A 19 4.60 2.98 -9.42
CA LEU A 19 3.37 3.45 -8.78
C LEU A 19 2.11 2.84 -9.43
N LYS A 20 2.04 2.83 -10.77
CA LYS A 20 0.92 2.22 -11.51
C LYS A 20 0.81 0.73 -11.23
N LYS A 21 1.92 0.00 -11.33
CA LYS A 21 1.98 -1.44 -11.05
C LYS A 21 1.49 -1.76 -9.63
N ASN A 22 1.99 -1.06 -8.62
CA ASN A 22 1.56 -1.27 -7.23
C ASN A 22 0.06 -0.98 -7.04
N THR A 23 -0.46 0.03 -7.74
CA THR A 23 -1.90 0.38 -7.70
C THR A 23 -2.75 -0.71 -8.36
N GLU A 24 -2.33 -1.21 -9.52
CA GLU A 24 -3.00 -2.31 -10.23
C GLU A 24 -2.99 -3.60 -9.40
N GLU A 25 -1.86 -3.96 -8.79
CA GLU A 25 -1.74 -5.11 -7.90
C GLU A 25 -2.67 -4.99 -6.68
N ALA A 26 -2.76 -3.80 -6.08
CA ALA A 26 -3.67 -3.55 -4.95
C ALA A 26 -5.13 -3.74 -5.37
N VAL A 27 -5.55 -3.18 -6.51
CA VAL A 27 -6.90 -3.34 -7.06
C VAL A 27 -7.20 -4.81 -7.38
N GLN A 28 -6.27 -5.52 -8.02
CA GLN A 28 -6.41 -6.95 -8.33
C GLN A 28 -6.57 -7.80 -7.07
N ARG A 29 -5.95 -7.41 -5.96
CA ARG A 29 -6.09 -8.07 -4.65
C ARG A 29 -7.36 -7.65 -3.89
N GLY A 30 -8.19 -6.77 -4.45
CA GLY A 30 -9.47 -6.34 -3.87
C GLY A 30 -9.41 -5.09 -3.01
N VAL A 31 -8.29 -4.34 -3.02
CA VAL A 31 -8.22 -3.03 -2.34
C VAL A 31 -9.12 -2.03 -3.05
N PHE A 32 -9.97 -1.33 -2.29
CA PHE A 32 -10.90 -0.32 -2.80
C PHE A 32 -10.74 1.06 -2.12
N GLY A 33 -9.84 1.18 -1.14
CA GLY A 33 -9.60 2.42 -0.41
C GLY A 33 -8.36 2.32 0.50
N ALA A 34 -8.04 3.42 1.16
CA ALA A 34 -6.92 3.50 2.11
C ALA A 34 -7.36 4.05 3.48
N PRO A 35 -6.73 3.63 4.60
CA PRO A 35 -5.72 2.57 4.66
C PRO A 35 -6.34 1.16 4.52
N SER A 36 -5.58 0.25 3.92
CA SER A 36 -5.93 -1.17 3.76
C SER A 36 -4.72 -2.02 4.16
N MET A 37 -4.95 -3.07 4.95
CA MET A 37 -3.92 -3.98 5.45
C MET A 37 -4.30 -5.42 5.10
N PHE A 38 -3.31 -6.26 4.83
CA PHE A 38 -3.52 -7.70 4.67
C PHE A 38 -2.78 -8.49 5.74
N VAL A 39 -3.45 -9.47 6.35
CA VAL A 39 -2.81 -10.55 7.11
C VAL A 39 -3.09 -11.86 6.39
N GLY A 40 -2.05 -12.44 5.78
CA GLY A 40 -2.24 -13.52 4.80
C GLY A 40 -3.12 -13.07 3.62
N ASN A 41 -4.27 -13.72 3.45
CA ASN A 41 -5.25 -13.38 2.40
C ASN A 41 -6.42 -12.53 2.93
N GLN A 42 -6.47 -12.23 4.22
CA GLN A 42 -7.54 -11.44 4.82
C GLN A 42 -7.26 -9.94 4.68
N LEU A 43 -8.20 -9.21 4.07
CA LEU A 43 -8.16 -7.76 3.92
C LEU A 43 -8.88 -7.07 5.09
N PHE A 44 -8.24 -6.07 5.67
CA PHE A 44 -8.81 -5.14 6.66
C PHE A 44 -8.77 -3.73 6.07
N PHE A 45 -9.90 -3.02 6.07
CA PHE A 45 -10.02 -1.65 5.56
C PHE A 45 -10.38 -0.69 6.69
N GLY A 46 -9.63 0.41 6.80
CA GLY A 46 -9.81 1.46 7.81
C GLY A 46 -8.80 1.38 8.96
N GLN A 47 -8.38 2.55 9.45
CA GLN A 47 -7.47 2.63 10.61
C GLN A 47 -8.11 2.11 11.90
N ASP A 48 -9.44 2.15 11.97
CA ASP A 48 -10.27 1.63 13.06
C ASP A 48 -10.38 0.09 13.06
N ARG A 49 -9.59 -0.58 12.20
CA ARG A 49 -9.47 -2.04 12.16
C ARG A 49 -8.13 -2.57 12.64
N LEU A 50 -7.23 -1.72 13.15
CA LEU A 50 -5.88 -2.15 13.57
C LEU A 50 -5.88 -3.18 14.70
N ASP A 51 -6.82 -3.13 15.65
CA ASP A 51 -6.92 -4.15 16.70
C ASP A 51 -7.21 -5.54 16.11
N PHE A 52 -8.10 -5.61 15.11
CA PHE A 52 -8.37 -6.86 14.38
C PHE A 52 -7.19 -7.34 13.53
N VAL A 53 -6.39 -6.41 13.00
CA VAL A 53 -5.14 -6.75 12.32
C VAL A 53 -4.18 -7.42 13.30
N LEU A 54 -4.01 -6.86 14.49
CA LEU A 54 -3.14 -7.42 15.54
C LEU A 54 -3.62 -8.81 15.98
N GLU A 55 -4.93 -8.99 16.19
CA GLU A 55 -5.52 -10.29 16.55
C GLU A 55 -5.30 -11.37 15.47
N ALA A 56 -5.25 -10.98 14.19
CA ALA A 56 -5.07 -11.91 13.08
C ALA A 56 -3.60 -12.31 12.85
N LEU A 57 -2.63 -11.61 13.46
CA LEU A 57 -1.22 -11.95 13.31
C LEU A 57 -0.91 -13.31 13.93
N PRO A 58 -0.01 -14.11 13.31
CA PRO A 58 0.44 -15.35 13.92
C PRO A 58 1.11 -15.08 15.27
N ALA A 59 0.89 -15.97 16.24
CA ALA A 59 1.59 -15.94 17.51
C ALA A 59 3.10 -15.96 17.28
N GLN A 60 3.81 -15.12 18.04
CA GLN A 60 5.25 -14.91 17.92
C GLN A 60 6.05 -16.02 18.61
#